data_AF-A0A0K2H2T2-F1
#
_entry.id   AF-A0A0K2H2T2-F1
#
_cell.length_a   1.000
_cell.length_b   1.000
_cell.length_c   1.000
_cell.angle_alpha   90.00
_cell.angle_beta   90.00
_cell.angle_gamma   90.00
#
_symmetry.space_group_name_H-M   'P 1'
#
loop_
_entity.id
_entity.type
_entity.pdbx_description
1 polymer ?
#
loop_
_entity_poly.entity_id
_entity_poly.type
_entity_poly.pdbx_seq_one_letter_code
_entity_poly.pdbx_strand_id
1 'polypeptide(L)'
;MTLNGGKYSQIIATLRSDRALEIMSAIGSASRAREGMTQAQALVDLVSGNTSADVTLNIYREPGSDKAWLDGAGWLSALATQQWMTKVTHLCLSADSATDSYRPTEAQIARVRGRDGTCRFPGCEVLAHHCDVDHIQPFNLENPQDGGPTDTQNLHCLCRKHHNLKTHHLWEITSLRDATEVWSSVDGTVATTVPSGPMAGFGCQTFDQRATRRTKARQQHYIDWLMSFSVSDTEIIESTEADDSDSPESEAE
;
A
#
# COMPACT_ATOMS: atom_id res chain seq x y z
N MET A 1 29.95 3.74 -18.64
CA MET A 1 30.93 2.78 -18.09
C MET A 1 32.29 3.18 -18.62
N THR A 2 33.27 3.37 -17.75
CA THR A 2 34.64 3.75 -18.15
C THR A 2 35.54 2.55 -17.89
N LEU A 3 36.03 1.93 -18.97
CA LEU A 3 37.02 0.85 -18.88
C LEU A 3 38.40 1.48 -18.82
N ASN A 4 38.83 1.83 -17.62
CA ASN A 4 40.22 2.23 -17.41
C ASN A 4 41.04 0.94 -17.26
N GLY A 5 42.11 0.78 -18.04
CA GLY A 5 42.95 -0.43 -18.10
C GLY A 5 43.71 -0.80 -16.81
N GLY A 6 43.22 -0.38 -15.64
CA GLY A 6 43.68 -0.85 -14.34
C GLY A 6 43.03 -2.17 -13.92
N LYS A 7 43.46 -2.69 -12.76
CA LYS A 7 42.99 -3.98 -12.21
C LYS A 7 41.48 -4.02 -11.91
N TYR A 8 40.83 -2.86 -11.78
CA TYR A 8 39.39 -2.74 -11.48
C TYR A 8 38.76 -1.66 -12.35
N SER A 9 37.50 -1.88 -12.75
CA SER A 9 36.64 -0.92 -13.42
C SER A 9 35.36 -0.72 -12.62
N GLN A 10 34.75 0.47 -12.71
CA GLN A 10 33.52 0.81 -11.98
C GLN A 10 32.33 0.94 -12.94
N ILE A 11 31.18 0.47 -12.47
CA ILE A 11 29.88 0.63 -13.13
C ILE A 11 28.99 1.43 -12.19
N ILE A 12 28.48 2.57 -12.67
CA ILE A 12 27.51 3.40 -11.96
C ILE A 12 26.26 3.47 -12.83
N ALA A 13 25.10 3.23 -12.21
CA ALA A 13 23.79 3.32 -12.86
C ALA A 13 22.86 4.17 -12.00
N THR A 14 22.10 5.04 -12.65
CA THR A 14 21.04 5.83 -12.02
C THR A 14 19.70 5.31 -12.54
N LEU A 15 18.88 4.83 -11.61
CA LEU A 15 17.59 4.20 -11.91
C LEU A 15 16.50 4.88 -11.08
N ARG A 16 15.25 4.75 -11.54
CA ARG A 16 14.09 5.08 -10.72
C ARG A 16 14.04 4.14 -9.51
N SER A 17 13.55 4.63 -8.36
CA SER A 17 13.61 3.91 -7.08
C SER A 17 13.03 2.49 -7.15
N ASP A 18 11.91 2.29 -7.85
CA ASP A 18 11.28 0.99 -8.04
C ASP A 18 12.13 0.01 -8.85
N ARG A 19 12.85 0.50 -9.87
CA ARG A 19 13.74 -0.32 -10.68
C ARG A 19 15.03 -0.66 -9.92
N ALA A 20 15.55 0.31 -9.18
CA ALA A 20 16.68 0.07 -8.28
C ALA A 20 16.33 -1.00 -7.24
N LEU A 21 15.14 -0.91 -6.62
CA LEU A 21 14.65 -1.90 -5.66
C LEU A 21 14.57 -3.31 -6.27
N GLU A 22 13.97 -3.45 -7.46
CA GLU A 22 13.86 -4.74 -8.16
C GLU A 22 15.25 -5.38 -8.38
N ILE A 23 16.18 -4.61 -8.94
CA ILE A 23 17.53 -5.08 -9.26
C ILE A 23 18.32 -5.40 -7.99
N MET A 24 18.30 -4.51 -6.99
CA MET A 24 19.04 -4.73 -5.74
C MET A 24 18.47 -5.92 -4.96
N SER A 25 17.16 -6.15 -5.02
CA SER A 25 16.54 -7.32 -4.40
C SER A 25 16.95 -8.62 -5.11
N ALA A 26 17.03 -8.61 -6.45
CA ALA A 26 17.49 -9.75 -7.23
C ALA A 26 18.96 -10.08 -6.95
N ILE A 27 19.84 -9.07 -6.94
CA ILE A 27 21.26 -9.22 -6.58
C ILE A 27 21.39 -9.77 -5.15
N GLY A 28 20.62 -9.21 -4.20
CA GLY A 28 20.60 -9.67 -2.82
C GLY A 28 20.18 -11.13 -2.70
N SER A 29 19.10 -11.51 -3.39
CA SER A 29 18.58 -12.89 -3.41
C SER A 29 19.62 -13.87 -3.98
N ALA A 30 20.19 -13.56 -5.16
CA ALA A 30 21.23 -14.37 -5.78
C ALA A 30 22.48 -14.49 -4.90
N SER A 31 22.92 -13.40 -4.25
CA SER A 31 24.11 -13.45 -3.36
C SER A 31 23.92 -14.35 -2.14
N ARG A 32 22.70 -14.52 -1.65
CA ARG A 32 22.40 -15.40 -0.50
C ARG A 32 22.22 -16.86 -0.91
N ALA A 33 22.02 -17.15 -2.20
CA ALA A 33 21.86 -18.50 -2.70
C ALA A 33 23.15 -19.34 -2.59
N ARG A 34 24.32 -18.70 -2.47
CA ARG A 34 25.62 -19.36 -2.39
C ARG A 34 26.49 -18.71 -1.31
N GLU A 35 26.98 -19.51 -0.38
CA GLU A 35 27.86 -19.04 0.69
C GLU A 35 29.13 -18.37 0.12
N GLY A 36 29.52 -17.23 0.71
CA GLY A 36 30.71 -16.47 0.30
C GLY A 36 30.56 -15.67 -1.00
N MET A 37 29.40 -15.70 -1.66
CA MET A 37 29.16 -14.93 -2.88
C MET A 37 28.95 -13.44 -2.56
N THR A 38 29.75 -12.58 -3.20
CA THR A 38 29.58 -11.13 -3.09
C THR A 38 28.44 -10.63 -4.00
N GLN A 39 27.86 -9.47 -3.69
CA GLN A 39 26.85 -8.83 -4.55
C GLN A 39 27.39 -8.53 -5.96
N ALA A 40 28.66 -8.18 -6.09
CA ALA A 40 29.29 -7.94 -7.38
C ALA A 40 29.36 -9.23 -8.22
N GLN A 41 29.73 -10.35 -7.61
CA GLN A 41 29.71 -11.66 -8.28
C GLN A 41 28.29 -12.07 -8.65
N ALA A 42 27.32 -11.87 -7.75
CA ALA A 42 25.92 -12.16 -8.02
C ALA A 42 25.38 -11.34 -9.21
N LEU A 43 25.73 -10.05 -9.31
CA LEU A 43 25.38 -9.22 -10.47
C LEU A 43 25.99 -9.77 -11.77
N VAL A 44 27.28 -10.13 -11.76
CA VAL A 44 27.94 -10.71 -12.94
C VAL A 44 27.26 -12.01 -13.35
N ASP A 45 27.02 -12.91 -12.40
CA ASP A 45 26.38 -14.20 -12.69
C ASP A 45 24.94 -14.04 -13.20
N LEU A 46 24.17 -13.06 -12.68
CA LEU A 46 22.82 -12.75 -13.18
C LEU A 46 22.85 -12.26 -14.62
N VAL A 47 23.75 -11.32 -14.95
CA VAL A 47 23.88 -10.76 -16.31
C VAL A 47 24.42 -11.80 -17.30
N SER A 48 25.29 -12.70 -16.82
CA SER A 48 25.82 -13.82 -17.62
C SER A 48 24.84 -14.99 -17.76
N GLY A 49 23.69 -14.97 -17.08
CA GLY A 49 22.71 -16.06 -17.11
C GLY A 49 23.16 -17.32 -16.35
N ASN A 50 24.17 -17.22 -15.49
CA ASN A 50 24.71 -18.33 -14.70
C ASN A 50 23.89 -18.59 -13.43
N THR A 51 23.03 -17.65 -13.05
CA THR A 51 22.17 -17.76 -11.86
C THR A 51 20.83 -17.08 -12.10
N SER A 52 19.87 -17.39 -11.24
CA SER A 52 18.55 -16.76 -11.19
C SER A 52 18.28 -16.24 -9.78
N ALA A 53 17.31 -15.35 -9.65
CA ALA A 53 16.88 -14.82 -8.36
C ALA A 53 15.36 -14.99 -8.25
N ASP A 54 14.91 -15.46 -7.09
CA ASP A 54 13.51 -15.37 -6.69
C ASP A 54 13.36 -14.17 -5.74
N VAL A 55 12.42 -13.29 -6.06
CA VAL A 55 12.18 -12.06 -5.32
C VAL A 55 10.68 -11.84 -5.22
N THR A 56 10.21 -11.70 -3.98
CA THR A 56 8.85 -11.24 -3.69
C THR A 56 8.90 -9.75 -3.34
N LEU A 57 8.14 -8.93 -4.07
CA LEU A 57 7.96 -7.51 -3.78
C LEU A 57 6.47 -7.24 -3.54
N ASN A 58 6.16 -6.54 -2.45
CA ASN A 58 4.77 -6.26 -2.08
C ASN A 58 4.33 -4.91 -2.65
N ILE A 59 3.24 -4.93 -3.43
CA ILE A 59 2.60 -3.75 -4.00
C ILE A 59 1.19 -3.58 -3.44
N TYR A 60 0.85 -2.35 -3.08
CA TYR A 60 -0.36 -1.99 -2.37
C TYR A 60 -1.11 -0.97 -3.19
N ARG A 61 -2.38 -1.25 -3.48
CA ARG A 61 -3.20 -0.40 -4.34
C ARG A 61 -4.65 -0.45 -3.89
N GLU A 62 -5.22 0.72 -3.68
CA GLU A 62 -6.66 0.85 -3.48
C GLU A 62 -7.41 0.50 -4.78
N PRO A 63 -8.50 -0.28 -4.73
CA PRO A 63 -9.32 -0.55 -5.90
C PRO A 63 -9.75 0.74 -6.60
N GLY A 64 -9.46 0.84 -7.90
CA GLY A 64 -9.78 2.02 -8.71
C GLY A 64 -8.76 3.17 -8.65
N SER A 65 -7.75 3.12 -7.78
CA SER A 65 -6.65 4.11 -7.76
C SER A 65 -5.74 3.94 -8.98
N ASP A 66 -5.26 5.02 -9.59
CA ASP A 66 -4.23 4.96 -10.63
C ASP A 66 -2.80 4.84 -10.06
N LYS A 67 -2.65 5.01 -8.73
CA LYS A 67 -1.38 4.91 -8.01
C LYS A 67 -1.34 3.67 -7.13
N ALA A 68 -0.15 3.09 -7.05
CA ALA A 68 0.20 2.05 -6.10
C ALA A 68 1.41 2.48 -5.25
N TRP A 69 1.56 1.87 -4.08
CA TRP A 69 2.74 1.98 -3.24
C TRP A 69 3.50 0.65 -3.29
N LEU A 70 4.82 0.72 -3.47
CA LEU A 70 5.71 -0.44 -3.51
C LEU A 70 6.61 -0.40 -2.27
N ASP A 71 6.59 -1.46 -1.46
CA ASP A 71 7.41 -1.54 -0.25
C ASP A 71 8.90 -1.37 -0.60
N GLY A 72 9.54 -0.33 -0.06
CA GLY A 72 10.93 0.03 -0.33
C GLY A 72 11.15 1.06 -1.45
N ALA A 73 10.16 1.31 -2.30
CA ALA A 73 10.26 2.33 -3.37
C ALA A 73 9.26 3.49 -3.20
N GLY A 74 8.24 3.32 -2.35
CA GLY A 74 7.24 4.34 -2.06
C GLY A 74 6.12 4.42 -3.08
N TRP A 75 5.46 5.59 -3.14
CA TRP A 75 4.37 5.84 -4.08
C TRP A 75 4.87 5.91 -5.52
N LEU A 76 4.23 5.14 -6.39
CA LEU A 76 4.54 5.05 -7.81
C LEU A 76 3.71 6.06 -8.61
N SER A 77 4.27 6.54 -9.73
CA SER A 77 3.48 7.26 -10.74
C SER A 77 2.43 6.35 -11.38
N ALA A 78 1.43 6.93 -12.05
CA ALA A 78 0.40 6.14 -12.74
C ALA A 78 0.99 5.20 -13.80
N LEU A 79 1.96 5.68 -14.59
CA LEU A 79 2.66 4.86 -15.58
C LEU A 79 3.46 3.73 -14.93
N ALA A 80 4.22 4.02 -13.87
CA ALA A 80 4.98 2.99 -13.15
C ALA A 80 4.03 1.97 -12.50
N THR A 81 2.89 2.42 -11.97
CA THR A 81 1.85 1.55 -11.44
C THR A 81 1.34 0.60 -12.52
N GLN A 82 0.97 1.09 -13.70
CA GLN A 82 0.55 0.23 -14.82
C GLN A 82 1.63 -0.80 -15.18
N GLN A 83 2.89 -0.39 -15.26
CA GLN A 83 4.03 -1.29 -15.53
C GLN A 83 4.22 -2.38 -14.47
N TRP A 84 4.00 -2.07 -13.20
CA TRP A 84 4.10 -3.05 -12.12
C TRP A 84 2.88 -3.96 -12.05
N MET A 85 1.68 -3.46 -12.35
CA MET A 85 0.46 -4.25 -12.35
C MET A 85 0.50 -5.40 -13.36
N THR A 86 1.24 -5.27 -14.47
CA THR A 86 1.42 -6.37 -15.44
C THR A 86 2.34 -7.49 -14.92
N LYS A 87 3.09 -7.25 -13.85
CA LYS A 87 4.01 -8.21 -13.22
C LYS A 87 3.42 -8.92 -12.00
N VAL A 88 2.20 -8.57 -11.58
CA VAL A 88 1.56 -9.14 -10.39
C VAL A 88 1.21 -10.61 -10.65
N THR A 89 1.77 -11.50 -9.83
CA THR A 89 1.56 -12.94 -9.92
C THR A 89 0.55 -13.46 -8.89
N HIS A 90 0.42 -12.78 -7.74
CA HIS A 90 -0.44 -13.19 -6.64
C HIS A 90 -1.21 -11.99 -6.10
N LEU A 91 -2.49 -12.19 -5.80
CA LEU A 91 -3.35 -11.21 -5.14
C LEU A 91 -3.75 -11.74 -3.77
N CYS A 92 -3.54 -10.94 -2.73
CA CYS A 92 -3.91 -11.28 -1.36
C CYS A 92 -4.70 -10.14 -0.75
N LEU A 93 -5.82 -10.47 -0.09
CA LEU A 93 -6.50 -9.53 0.80
C LEU A 93 -5.75 -9.52 2.13
N SER A 94 -5.17 -8.37 2.47
CA SER A 94 -4.49 -8.22 3.75
C SER A 94 -5.52 -8.16 4.89
N ALA A 95 -5.41 -9.07 5.85
CA ALA A 95 -6.23 -9.12 7.06
C ALA A 95 -5.35 -9.26 8.30
N ASP A 96 -5.88 -8.86 9.46
CA ASP A 96 -5.19 -9.11 10.73
C ASP A 96 -5.07 -10.60 10.99
N SER A 97 -3.92 -11.02 11.52
CA SER A 97 -3.62 -12.42 11.77
C SER A 97 -2.63 -12.58 12.91
N ALA A 98 -2.68 -13.75 13.55
CA ALA A 98 -1.82 -14.16 14.65
C ALA A 98 -1.12 -15.48 14.33
N THR A 99 0.04 -15.71 14.96
CA THR A 99 0.76 -16.98 14.94
C THR A 99 1.36 -17.27 16.31
N ASP A 100 1.49 -18.55 16.65
CA ASP A 100 2.13 -19.00 17.89
C ASP A 100 3.68 -18.95 17.83
N SER A 101 4.23 -18.69 16.64
CA SER A 101 5.67 -18.54 16.43
C SER A 101 6.18 -17.17 16.87
N TYR A 102 7.40 -17.12 17.44
CA TYR A 102 8.10 -15.86 17.67
C TYR A 102 8.31 -15.07 16.36
N ARG A 103 8.65 -15.76 15.27
CA ARG A 103 8.91 -15.09 13.99
C ARG A 103 7.58 -14.83 13.27
N PRO A 104 7.29 -13.56 12.88
CA PRO A 104 6.13 -13.26 12.07
C PRO A 104 6.23 -13.87 10.68
N THR A 105 5.07 -14.18 10.08
CA THR A 105 4.99 -14.66 8.70
C THR A 105 5.22 -13.53 7.69
N GLU A 106 5.59 -13.88 6.45
CA GLU A 106 5.75 -12.90 5.37
C GLU A 106 4.49 -12.06 5.13
N ALA A 107 3.30 -12.66 5.26
CA ALA A 107 2.03 -11.95 5.15
C ALA A 107 1.82 -10.93 6.29
N GLN A 108 2.21 -11.28 7.53
CA GLN A 108 2.17 -10.36 8.67
C GLN A 108 3.18 -9.22 8.48
N ILE A 109 4.40 -9.51 8.03
CA ILE A 109 5.42 -8.49 7.73
C ILE A 109 4.91 -7.54 6.65
N ALA A 110 4.39 -8.06 5.54
CA ALA A 110 3.82 -7.24 4.47
C ALA A 110 2.66 -6.37 5.00
N ARG A 111 1.77 -6.91 5.82
CA ARG A 111 0.68 -6.12 6.42
C ARG A 111 1.20 -4.99 7.29
N VAL A 112 2.11 -5.28 8.22
CA VAL A 112 2.64 -4.30 9.18
C VAL A 112 3.41 -3.20 8.44
N ARG A 113 4.24 -3.54 7.44
CA ARG A 113 4.93 -2.55 6.61
C ARG A 113 3.97 -1.68 5.79
N GLY A 114 2.92 -2.29 5.23
CA GLY A 114 1.89 -1.57 4.49
C GLY A 114 1.05 -0.65 5.37
N ARG A 115 0.82 -1.01 6.64
CA ARG A 115 0.17 -0.16 7.64
C ARG A 115 1.08 1.01 8.02
N ASP A 116 2.31 0.69 8.40
CA ASP A 116 3.21 1.63 9.08
C ASP A 116 3.87 2.60 8.10
N GLY A 117 4.31 2.14 6.93
CA GLY A 117 4.98 2.90 5.88
C GLY A 117 6.40 3.37 6.23
N THR A 118 6.62 3.79 7.47
CA THR A 118 7.90 4.24 8.04
C THR A 118 8.08 3.70 9.45
N CYS A 119 9.27 3.90 10.01
CA CYS A 119 9.56 3.63 11.41
C CYS A 119 8.54 4.35 12.30
N ARG A 120 7.98 3.64 13.29
CA ARG A 120 6.95 4.18 14.15
C ARG A 120 7.44 5.18 15.18
N PHE A 121 8.74 5.19 15.50
CA PHE A 121 9.28 6.19 16.43
C PHE A 121 8.95 7.63 15.94
N PRO A 122 8.48 8.53 16.83
CA PRO A 122 8.04 9.87 16.47
C PRO A 122 9.07 10.65 15.61
N GLY A 123 8.63 11.08 14.42
CA GLY A 123 9.45 11.87 13.48
C GLY A 123 10.51 11.09 12.71
N CYS A 124 10.56 9.75 12.81
CA CYS A 124 11.51 8.95 12.04
C CYS A 124 10.95 8.61 10.65
N GLU A 125 11.67 9.01 9.60
CA GLU A 125 11.23 8.79 8.21
C GLU A 125 11.88 7.56 7.54
N VAL A 126 12.58 6.72 8.30
CA VAL A 126 13.17 5.49 7.76
C VAL A 126 12.05 4.60 7.23
N LEU A 127 12.11 4.22 5.95
CA LEU A 127 11.08 3.39 5.31
C LEU A 127 10.90 2.06 6.05
N ALA A 128 9.65 1.59 6.15
CA ALA A 128 9.29 0.31 6.75
C ALA A 128 10.06 -0.88 6.15
N HIS A 129 10.40 -0.83 4.86
CA HIS A 129 11.26 -1.79 4.19
C HIS A 129 12.63 -2.00 4.87
N HIS A 130 13.20 -0.95 5.46
CA HIS A 130 14.48 -0.98 6.18
C HIS A 130 14.31 -1.14 7.70
N CYS A 131 13.08 -1.34 8.16
CA CYS A 131 12.77 -1.55 9.56
C CYS A 131 12.72 -3.05 9.87
N ASP A 132 13.08 -3.36 11.11
CA ASP A 132 12.71 -4.62 11.75
C ASP A 132 11.20 -4.55 12.07
N VAL A 133 10.49 -5.68 11.92
CA VAL A 133 9.11 -5.84 12.40
C VAL A 133 9.19 -6.42 13.81
N ASP A 134 8.89 -5.59 14.79
CA ASP A 134 9.17 -5.84 16.21
C ASP A 134 7.88 -5.92 17.04
N HIS A 135 7.89 -6.65 18.15
CA HIS A 135 6.74 -6.85 19.02
C HIS A 135 6.59 -5.71 20.02
N ILE A 136 5.52 -4.90 19.95
CA ILE A 136 5.21 -3.80 20.88
C ILE A 136 5.28 -4.28 22.33
N GLN A 137 4.47 -5.27 22.70
CA GLN A 137 4.66 -6.06 23.90
C GLN A 137 5.58 -7.26 23.56
N PRO A 138 6.75 -7.38 24.20
CA PRO A 138 7.71 -8.44 23.88
C PRO A 138 7.10 -9.84 23.94
N PHE A 139 7.44 -10.66 22.96
CA PHE A 139 7.11 -12.09 22.98
C PHE A 139 7.94 -12.82 24.04
N ASN A 140 7.31 -13.70 24.82
CA ASN A 140 7.99 -14.51 25.81
C ASN A 140 8.26 -15.92 25.25
N LEU A 141 9.53 -16.28 25.05
CA LEU A 141 9.93 -17.57 24.47
C LEU A 141 9.72 -18.75 25.42
N GLU A 142 9.76 -18.54 26.73
CA GLU A 142 9.61 -19.60 27.73
C GLU A 142 8.14 -19.87 28.03
N ASN A 143 7.36 -18.80 28.17
CA ASN A 143 5.91 -18.87 28.35
C ASN A 143 5.20 -17.86 27.44
N PRO A 144 4.82 -18.25 26.21
CA PRO A 144 4.16 -17.36 25.26
C PRO A 144 2.88 -16.69 25.79
N GLN A 145 2.19 -17.31 26.75
CA GLN A 145 0.97 -16.76 27.35
C GLN A 145 1.23 -15.57 28.29
N ASP A 146 2.46 -15.43 28.79
CA ASP A 146 2.87 -14.33 29.67
C ASP A 146 3.51 -13.16 28.89
N GLY A 147 3.63 -13.29 27.57
CA GLY A 147 4.17 -12.27 26.67
C GLY A 147 3.12 -11.69 25.73
N GLY A 148 3.56 -10.82 24.81
CA GLY A 148 2.73 -10.35 23.71
C GLY A 148 2.67 -11.38 22.57
N PRO A 149 1.50 -11.66 21.98
CA PRO A 149 1.38 -12.59 20.86
C PRO A 149 2.06 -12.04 19.60
N THR A 150 2.47 -12.93 18.69
CA THR A 150 2.90 -12.53 17.34
C THR A 150 1.69 -12.32 16.45
N ASP A 151 1.02 -11.19 16.63
CA ASP A 151 -0.09 -10.75 15.80
C ASP A 151 0.15 -9.38 15.17
N THR A 152 -0.61 -9.07 14.13
CA THR A 152 -0.41 -7.84 13.36
C THR A 152 -0.70 -6.57 14.15
N GLN A 153 -1.44 -6.63 15.26
CA GLN A 153 -1.74 -5.49 16.14
C GLN A 153 -0.62 -5.28 17.17
N ASN A 154 0.05 -6.34 17.59
CA ASN A 154 1.22 -6.30 18.48
C ASN A 154 2.55 -6.12 17.72
N LEU A 155 2.56 -6.11 16.40
CA LEU A 155 3.77 -5.90 15.60
C LEU A 155 3.85 -4.47 15.05
N HIS A 156 5.05 -3.91 14.96
CA HIS A 156 5.29 -2.59 14.38
C HIS A 156 6.67 -2.43 13.73
N CYS A 157 6.82 -1.43 12.86
CA CYS A 157 8.09 -1.15 12.17
C CYS A 157 9.01 -0.27 13.02
N LEU A 158 10.20 -0.76 13.38
CA LEU A 158 11.27 0.06 13.97
C LEU A 158 12.58 -0.07 13.19
N CYS A 159 13.21 1.06 12.89
CA CYS A 159 14.59 1.02 12.40
C CYS A 159 15.51 0.56 13.54
N ARG A 160 16.66 -0.02 13.19
CA ARG A 160 17.58 -0.63 14.18
C ARG A 160 17.92 0.30 15.36
N LYS A 161 18.08 1.60 15.10
CA LYS A 161 18.34 2.61 16.14
C LYS A 161 17.21 2.64 17.18
N HIS A 162 15.96 2.80 16.75
CA HIS A 162 14.82 2.94 17.65
C HIS A 162 14.38 1.60 18.24
N HIS A 163 14.58 0.50 17.52
CA HIS A 163 14.44 -0.85 18.07
C HIS A 163 15.33 -1.02 19.31
N ASN A 164 16.63 -0.68 19.21
CA ASN A 164 17.54 -0.77 20.36
C ASN A 164 17.11 0.14 21.54
N LEU A 165 16.60 1.35 21.28
CA LEU A 165 16.13 2.24 22.35
C LEU A 165 14.97 1.64 23.15
N LYS A 166 14.05 0.98 22.46
CA LYS A 166 12.97 0.22 23.09
C LYS A 166 13.50 -1.00 23.85
N THR A 167 14.41 -1.77 23.26
CA THR A 167 15.04 -2.93 23.91
C THR A 167 15.74 -2.55 25.22
N HIS A 168 16.32 -1.34 25.29
CA HIS A 168 16.95 -0.81 26.50
C HIS A 168 15.97 -0.17 27.49
N HIS A 169 14.65 -0.28 27.26
CA HIS A 169 13.60 0.27 28.11
C HIS A 169 13.74 1.79 28.35
N LEU A 170 14.36 2.51 27.41
CA LEU A 170 14.41 3.99 27.45
C LEU A 170 13.09 4.61 27.03
N TRP A 171 12.29 3.85 26.28
CA TRP A 171 10.97 4.20 25.83
C TRP A 171 10.01 3.03 26.00
N GLU A 172 8.82 3.33 26.51
CA GLU A 172 7.68 2.43 26.55
C GLU A 172 6.63 2.86 25.53
N ILE A 173 5.84 1.90 25.05
CA ILE A 173 4.86 2.12 24.00
C ILE A 173 3.50 1.65 24.48
N THR A 174 2.49 2.51 24.33
CA THR A 174 1.08 2.13 24.41
C THR A 174 0.47 2.23 23.02
N SER A 175 0.02 1.09 22.48
CA SER A 175 -0.64 1.03 21.17
C SER A 175 -2.16 1.07 21.33
N LEU A 176 -2.81 1.87 20.46
CA LEU A 176 -4.26 2.01 20.39
C LEU A 176 -4.84 1.16 19.25
N ARG A 177 -6.16 0.96 19.25
CA ARG A 177 -6.85 0.10 18.26
C ARG A 177 -6.71 0.58 16.81
N ASP A 178 -6.48 1.87 16.60
CA ASP A 178 -6.25 2.47 15.29
C ASP A 178 -4.77 2.46 14.87
N ALA A 179 -3.92 1.73 15.62
CA ALA A 179 -2.47 1.66 15.50
C ALA A 179 -1.75 3.01 15.74
N THR A 180 -2.44 3.97 16.38
CA THR A 180 -1.77 5.11 17.01
C THR A 180 -0.93 4.59 18.18
N GLU A 181 0.33 5.01 18.25
CA GLU A 181 1.22 4.65 19.36
C GLU A 181 1.58 5.89 20.17
N VAL A 182 1.49 5.76 21.49
CA VAL A 182 1.98 6.74 22.46
C VAL A 182 3.29 6.23 23.01
N TRP A 183 4.34 7.00 22.79
CA TRP A 183 5.71 6.74 23.22
C TRP A 183 5.99 7.55 24.47
N SER A 184 6.38 6.87 25.55
CA SER A 184 6.71 7.48 26.84
C SER A 184 8.17 7.20 27.17
N SER A 185 8.96 8.25 27.33
CA SER A 185 10.37 8.18 27.73
C SER A 185 10.50 8.12 29.24
N VAL A 186 11.60 7.54 29.71
CA VAL A 186 11.99 7.51 31.13
C VAL A 186 12.15 8.91 31.76
N ASP A 187 12.38 9.95 30.95
CA ASP A 187 12.47 11.35 31.40
C ASP A 187 11.12 12.08 31.46
N GLY A 188 10.01 11.38 31.16
CA GLY A 188 8.66 11.93 31.14
C GLY A 188 8.25 12.56 29.81
N THR A 189 9.10 12.57 28.79
CA THR A 189 8.72 13.01 27.44
C THR A 189 7.68 12.06 26.85
N VAL A 190 6.59 12.61 26.33
CA VAL A 190 5.55 11.85 25.62
C VAL A 190 5.42 12.35 24.20
N ALA A 191 5.34 11.41 23.26
CA ALA A 191 5.12 11.72 21.87
C ALA A 191 4.19 10.68 21.22
N THR A 192 3.45 11.11 20.19
CA THR A 192 2.48 10.25 19.51
C THR A 192 2.86 10.10 18.05
N THR A 193 2.59 8.94 17.49
CA THR A 193 2.81 8.62 16.09
C THR A 193 1.62 7.88 15.51
N VAL A 194 1.27 8.18 14.27
CA VAL A 194 0.17 7.51 13.53
C VAL A 194 0.74 6.84 12.29
N PRO A 195 0.21 5.69 11.85
CA PRO A 195 0.76 4.98 10.70
C PRO A 195 0.69 5.87 9.46
N SER A 196 1.69 5.76 8.58
CA SER A 196 1.79 6.59 7.37
C SER A 196 1.83 5.77 6.08
N GLY A 197 1.65 4.45 6.17
CA GLY A 197 1.69 3.54 5.03
C GLY A 197 0.43 3.63 4.16
N PRO A 198 0.43 2.97 3.00
CA PRO A 198 -0.74 2.94 2.10
C PRO A 198 -1.99 2.31 2.71
N MET A 199 -1.85 1.52 3.78
CA MET A 199 -2.97 0.94 4.52
C MET A 199 -3.33 1.74 5.78
N ALA A 200 -2.64 2.86 6.04
CA ALA A 200 -2.98 3.73 7.16
C ALA A 200 -4.41 4.25 7.00
N GLY A 201 -5.20 4.15 8.07
CA GLY A 201 -6.57 4.63 8.08
C GLY A 201 -7.53 3.83 7.21
N PHE A 202 -7.28 2.54 6.92
CA PHE A 202 -8.28 1.69 6.26
C PHE A 202 -9.61 1.71 7.05
N GLY A 203 -10.68 2.22 6.43
CA GLY A 203 -11.97 2.50 7.09
C GLY A 203 -12.22 3.98 7.46
N CYS A 204 -11.21 4.85 7.36
CA CYS A 204 -11.29 6.29 7.59
C CYS A 204 -10.93 7.05 6.30
N GLN A 205 -11.87 7.82 5.75
CA GLN A 205 -11.61 8.61 4.55
C GLN A 205 -10.66 9.78 4.85
N THR A 206 -9.57 9.90 4.09
CA THR A 206 -8.71 11.08 4.15
C THR A 206 -9.46 12.33 3.68
N PHE A 207 -8.96 13.53 4.02
CA PHE A 207 -9.54 14.78 3.53
C PHE A 207 -9.52 14.86 1.99
N ASP A 208 -8.43 14.42 1.36
CA ASP A 208 -8.29 14.40 -0.11
C ASP A 208 -9.23 13.40 -0.77
N GLN A 209 -9.42 12.21 -0.18
CA GLN A 209 -10.41 11.22 -0.63
C GLN A 209 -11.84 11.79 -0.55
N ARG A 210 -12.18 12.50 0.53
CA ARG A 210 -13.47 13.19 0.69
C ARG A 210 -13.65 14.31 -0.34
N ALA A 211 -12.62 15.11 -0.57
CA ALA A 211 -12.64 16.21 -1.55
C ALA A 211 -12.80 15.67 -2.98
N THR A 212 -12.00 14.68 -3.36
CA THR A 212 -12.06 14.03 -4.69
C THR A 212 -13.41 13.38 -4.94
N ARG A 213 -13.96 12.65 -3.95
CA ARG A 213 -15.30 12.07 -4.03
C ARG A 213 -16.36 13.15 -4.22
N ARG A 214 -16.28 14.27 -3.49
CA ARG A 214 -17.19 15.42 -3.63
C ARG A 214 -17.15 16.01 -5.03
N THR A 215 -15.95 16.21 -5.58
CA THR A 215 -15.77 16.72 -6.95
C THR A 215 -16.35 15.76 -7.98
N LYS A 216 -16.03 14.46 -7.87
CA LYS A 216 -16.57 13.43 -8.78
C LYS A 216 -18.09 13.32 -8.70
N ALA A 217 -18.67 13.37 -7.50
CA ALA A 217 -20.12 13.36 -7.31
C ALA A 217 -20.80 14.61 -7.91
N ARG A 218 -20.18 15.80 -7.77
CA ARG A 218 -20.67 17.03 -8.41
C ARG A 218 -20.60 16.96 -9.94
N GLN A 219 -19.49 16.45 -10.47
CA GLN A 219 -19.33 16.29 -11.91
C GLN A 219 -20.36 15.29 -12.46
N GLN A 220 -20.57 14.17 -11.78
CA GLN A 220 -21.60 13.20 -12.15
C GLN A 220 -23.01 13.83 -12.10
N HIS A 221 -23.35 14.53 -11.03
CA HIS A 221 -24.62 15.24 -10.91
C HIS A 221 -24.83 16.25 -12.05
N TYR A 222 -23.78 16.97 -12.45
CA TYR A 222 -23.85 17.91 -13.57
C TYR A 222 -24.04 17.20 -14.92
N ILE A 223 -23.37 16.06 -15.14
CA ILE A 223 -23.59 15.22 -16.32
C ILE A 223 -25.03 14.71 -16.35
N ASP A 224 -25.53 14.16 -15.25
CA ASP A 224 -26.90 13.63 -15.14
C ASP A 224 -27.94 14.74 -15.38
N TRP A 225 -27.69 15.93 -14.82
CA TRP A 225 -28.51 17.13 -15.04
C TRP A 225 -28.51 17.57 -16.51
N LEU A 226 -27.35 17.62 -17.17
CA LEU A 226 -27.28 17.93 -18.60
C LEU A 226 -28.01 16.89 -19.46
N MET A 227 -27.84 15.61 -19.15
CA MET A 227 -28.50 14.52 -19.87
C MET A 227 -30.02 14.57 -19.70
N SER A 228 -30.53 15.09 -18.58
CA SER A 228 -31.97 15.27 -18.36
C SER A 228 -32.63 16.24 -19.36
N PHE A 229 -31.89 17.14 -20.00
CA PHE A 229 -32.41 18.04 -21.05
C PHE A 229 -32.31 17.46 -22.46
N SER A 230 -31.60 16.34 -22.63
CA SER A 230 -31.39 15.72 -23.95
C SER A 230 -32.48 14.72 -24.34
N VAL A 231 -33.39 14.38 -23.41
CA VAL A 231 -34.62 13.64 -23.72
C VAL A 231 -35.71 14.67 -24.01
N SER A 232 -35.80 15.10 -25.27
CA SER A 232 -36.96 15.84 -25.76
C SER A 232 -37.96 14.86 -26.36
N ASP A 233 -39.16 14.80 -25.78
CA ASP A 233 -40.33 14.14 -26.35
C ASP A 233 -40.56 14.68 -27.77
N THR A 234 -40.42 13.81 -28.76
CA THR A 234 -40.83 14.10 -30.13
C THR A 234 -42.32 13.80 -30.23
N GLU A 235 -43.16 14.69 -29.72
CA GLU A 235 -44.60 14.63 -30.00
C GLU A 235 -44.85 15.22 -31.40
N ILE A 236 -45.20 14.32 -32.32
CA ILE A 236 -45.70 14.62 -33.67
C ILE A 236 -47.11 15.19 -33.51
N ILE A 237 -47.34 16.43 -33.91
CA ILE A 237 -48.68 17.04 -33.93
C ILE A 237 -49.41 16.50 -35.16
N GLU A 238 -50.34 15.58 -34.94
CA GLU A 238 -51.27 15.06 -35.95
C GLU A 238 -52.56 15.92 -35.93
N SER A 239 -52.87 16.58 -37.05
CA SER A 239 -54.09 17.38 -37.21
C SER A 239 -55.27 16.49 -37.62
N THR A 240 -56.26 16.33 -36.74
CA THR A 240 -57.51 15.58 -37.04
C THR A 240 -58.58 16.51 -37.62
N GLU A 241 -59.02 16.22 -38.83
CA GLU A 241 -60.29 16.65 -39.42
C GLU A 241 -61.45 16.00 -38.65
N ALA A 242 -62.49 16.78 -38.32
CA ALA A 242 -63.72 16.28 -37.74
C ALA A 242 -64.84 16.37 -38.78
N ASP A 243 -65.33 15.20 -39.19
CA ASP A 243 -66.52 15.03 -40.00
C ASP A 243 -67.49 14.09 -39.28
N ASP A 244 -68.75 14.17 -39.68
CA ASP A 244 -69.89 13.31 -39.35
C ASP A 244 -70.76 13.60 -38.10
N SER A 245 -71.86 14.30 -38.42
CA SER A 245 -73.24 13.80 -38.38
C SER A 245 -73.74 13.05 -37.14
N ASP A 246 -74.79 13.59 -36.51
CA ASP A 246 -75.72 12.79 -35.72
C ASP A 246 -77.17 13.23 -36.01
N SER A 247 -78.02 12.27 -36.37
CA SER A 247 -79.46 12.44 -36.60
C SER A 247 -80.24 11.86 -35.41
N PRO A 248 -81.37 12.47 -34.98
CA PRO A 248 -82.07 12.05 -33.77
C PRO A 248 -83.32 11.19 -34.05
N GLU A 249 -83.49 10.13 -33.27
CA GLU A 249 -84.78 9.42 -33.04
C GLU A 249 -84.77 9.00 -31.55
N SER A 250 -85.57 9.58 -30.65
CA SER A 250 -87.03 9.49 -30.43
C SER A 250 -87.39 8.48 -29.33
N GLU A 251 -88.10 8.96 -28.31
CA GLU A 251 -89.24 8.34 -27.57
C GLU A 251 -89.38 9.11 -26.23
N ALA A 252 -90.39 9.96 -26.05
CA ALA A 252 -91.79 9.67 -25.71
C ALA A 252 -92.06 9.94 -24.21
N GLU A 253 -92.61 11.13 -23.92
CA GLU A 253 -93.82 11.39 -23.11
C GLU A 253 -94.24 12.87 -23.23
#